data_AF-A0A8J5JL34-F1
#
_entry.id   AF-A0A8J5JL34-F1
#
_cell.length_a   1.000
_cell.length_b   1.000
_cell.length_c   1.000
_cell.angle_alpha   90.00
_cell.angle_beta   90.00
_cell.angle_gamma   90.00
#
_symmetry.space_group_name_H-M   'P 1'
#
loop_
_entity.id
_entity.type
_entity.pdbx_description
1 polymer ?
#
loop_
_entity_poly.entity_id
_entity_poly.type
_entity_poly.pdbx_seq_one_letter_code
_entity_poly.pdbx_strand_id
1 'polypeptide(L)' 'MKLLVPLSLLALALAVSAADDGLMVCYYGSWAVYRPGNAKFDVEDIDPAICTHLIFGFAGLGGSKIK' A
#
# COMPACT_ATOMS: atom_id res chain seq x y z
N MET A 1 30.78 -26.23 -20.94
CA MET A 1 29.46 -26.57 -20.36
C MET A 1 29.30 -26.22 -18.88
N LYS A 2 30.25 -26.53 -17.98
CA LYS A 2 30.05 -26.38 -16.51
C LYS A 2 29.83 -24.94 -16.00
N LEU A 3 30.31 -23.93 -16.74
CA LEU A 3 30.16 -22.51 -16.37
C LEU A 3 28.88 -21.86 -16.92
N LEU A 4 28.19 -22.49 -17.86
CA LEU A 4 26.97 -21.93 -18.46
C LEU A 4 25.77 -22.07 -17.53
N VAL A 5 25.69 -23.17 -16.79
CA VAL A 5 24.63 -23.46 -15.82
C VAL A 5 24.60 -22.45 -14.65
N PRO A 6 25.71 -22.17 -13.94
CA PRO A 6 25.68 -21.17 -12.87
C PRO A 6 25.41 -19.76 -13.40
N LEU A 7 25.88 -19.45 -14.62
CA LEU A 7 25.63 -18.14 -15.24
C LEU A 7 24.14 -17.96 -15.60
N SER A 8 23.48 -18.99 -16.13
CA SER A 8 22.04 -18.95 -16.41
C SER A 8 21.21 -18.88 -15.13
N LEU A 9 21.62 -19.57 -14.07
CA LEU A 9 20.96 -19.50 -12.76
C LEU A 9 21.10 -18.12 -12.12
N LEU A 10 22.26 -17.48 -12.24
CA LEU A 10 22.48 -16.12 -11.75
C LEU A 10 21.66 -15.09 -12.53
N ALA A 11 21.59 -15.22 -13.86
CA ALA A 11 20.75 -14.37 -14.71
C ALA A 11 19.26 -14.52 -14.36
N LEU A 12 18.80 -15.75 -14.11
CA LEU A 12 17.42 -16.02 -13.71
C LEU A 12 17.12 -15.43 -12.32
N ALA A 13 18.05 -15.53 -11.36
CA ALA A 13 17.88 -14.95 -10.02
C ALA A 13 17.79 -13.42 -10.06
N LEU A 14 18.60 -12.75 -10.88
CA LEU A 14 18.55 -11.30 -11.10
C LEU A 14 17.23 -10.86 -11.76
N ALA A 15 16.68 -11.66 -12.67
CA ALA A 15 15.39 -11.37 -13.31
C ALA A 15 14.20 -11.48 -12.33
N VAL A 16 14.27 -12.39 -11.34
CA VAL A 16 13.21 -12.58 -10.33
C VAL A 16 13.15 -11.43 -9.32
N SER A 17 14.27 -10.76 -9.01
CA SER A 17 14.29 -9.64 -8.05
C SER A 17 13.79 -8.31 -8.63
N ALA A 18 13.48 -8.26 -9.93
CA ALA A 18 12.98 -7.05 -10.60
C ALA A 18 11.44 -6.95 -10.53
N ALA A 19 10.80 -7.63 -9.57
CA ALA A 19 9.38 -7.47 -9.33
C ALA A 19 9.11 -6.05 -8.81
N ASP A 20 8.29 -5.32 -9.56
CA ASP A 20 7.83 -3.95 -9.28
C ASP A 20 7.24 -3.86 -7.86
N ASP A 21 7.49 -2.77 -7.15
CA ASP A 21 6.87 -2.51 -5.84
C ASP A 21 5.37 -2.38 -6.06
N GLY A 22 4.64 -3.47 -5.82
CA GLY A 22 3.21 -3.56 -6.09
C GLY A 22 2.43 -2.42 -5.42
N LEU A 23 1.37 -1.97 -6.09
CA LEU A 23 0.52 -0.91 -5.58
C LEU A 23 -0.24 -1.38 -4.33
N MET A 24 0.19 -0.91 -3.15
CA MET A 24 -0.53 -1.09 -1.89
C MET A 24 -1.33 0.16 -1.55
N VAL A 25 -2.66 0.07 -1.62
CA VAL A 25 -3.58 1.18 -1.34
C VAL A 25 -4.23 0.97 0.02
N CYS A 26 -3.92 1.84 0.96
CA CYS A 26 -4.52 1.84 2.29
C CYS A 26 -5.74 2.75 2.33
N TYR A 27 -6.78 2.36 3.07
CA TYR A 27 -7.99 3.15 3.25
C TYR A 27 -8.13 3.54 4.71
N TYR A 28 -8.11 4.84 4.99
CA TYR A 28 -8.32 5.39 6.32
C TYR A 28 -9.72 5.99 6.42
N GLY A 29 -10.55 5.44 7.30
CA GLY A 29 -11.86 6.02 7.60
C GLY A 29 -11.75 7.09 8.69
N SER A 30 -12.13 8.33 8.40
CA SER A 30 -12.06 9.50 9.28
C SER A 30 -12.80 9.33 10.62
N TRP A 31 -13.69 8.34 10.71
CA TRP A 31 -14.40 8.00 11.94
C TRP A 31 -13.59 7.11 12.89
N ALA A 32 -12.46 6.54 12.45
CA ALA A 32 -11.64 5.63 13.25
C ALA A 32 -11.04 6.31 14.47
N VAL A 33 -10.71 7.60 14.38
CA VAL A 33 -10.20 8.41 15.50
C VAL A 33 -11.21 8.55 16.65
N TYR A 34 -12.51 8.43 16.36
CA TYR A 34 -13.58 8.57 17.35
C TYR A 34 -14.06 7.25 17.95
N ARG A 35 -13.53 6.10 17.51
CA ARG A 35 -13.93 4.80 18.05
C ARG A 35 -13.54 4.70 19.53
N PRO A 36 -14.44 4.22 20.41
CA PRO A 36 -14.11 4.02 21.82
C PRO A 36 -13.33 2.72 22.03
N GLY A 37 -12.33 2.76 22.92
CA GLY A 37 -11.61 1.57 23.37
C GLY A 37 -10.70 0.95 22.31
N ASN A 38 -10.66 -0.37 22.26
CA ASN A 38 -9.79 -1.11 21.34
C ASN A 38 -10.22 -0.85 19.88
N ALA A 39 -9.23 -0.67 19.00
CA ALA A 39 -9.41 -0.25 17.61
C ALA A 39 -9.81 1.23 17.39
N LYS A 40 -9.61 2.10 18.39
CA LYS A 40 -9.32 3.52 18.11
C LYS A 40 -8.03 3.59 17.29
N PHE A 41 -8.06 4.33 16.19
CA PHE A 41 -6.94 4.39 15.26
C PHE A 41 -6.84 5.79 14.67
N ASP A 42 -5.78 6.49 15.05
CA ASP A 42 -5.47 7.84 14.59
C ASP A 42 -4.64 7.80 13.29
N VAL A 43 -4.44 8.97 12.68
CA VAL A 43 -3.61 9.09 11.48
C VAL A 43 -2.16 8.71 11.78
N GLU A 44 -1.68 9.02 12.98
CA GLU A 44 -0.32 8.71 13.45
C GLU A 44 -0.08 7.21 13.67
N ASP A 45 -1.15 6.40 13.78
CA ASP A 45 -1.05 4.95 13.91
C ASP A 45 -0.81 4.24 12.56
N ILE A 46 -0.90 4.97 11.44
CA ILE A 46 -0.65 4.43 10.09
C ILE A 46 0.86 4.24 9.88
N ASP A 47 1.27 3.02 9.53
CA ASP A 47 2.63 2.76 9.05
C ASP A 47 2.77 3.23 7.58
N PRO A 48 3.56 4.28 7.29
CA PRO A 48 3.71 4.80 5.93
C PRO A 48 4.56 3.89 5.03
N ALA A 49 5.30 2.93 5.58
CA ALA A 49 6.18 2.06 4.81
C ALA A 49 5.41 0.93 4.10
N ILE A 50 4.19 0.60 4.55
CA ILE A 50 3.38 -0.48 3.98
C ILE A 50 2.38 0.01 2.91
N CYS A 51 2.12 1.32 2.84
CA CYS A 51 1.16 1.93 1.92
C CYS A 51 1.91 2.74 0.84
N THR A 52 1.61 2.46 -0.42
CA THR A 52 2.06 3.31 -1.55
C THR A 52 1.13 4.51 -1.76
N HIS A 53 -0.17 4.32 -1.46
CA HIS A 53 -1.21 5.33 -1.59
C HIS A 53 -2.15 5.24 -0.39
N LEU A 54 -2.67 6.39 0.05
CA LEU A 54 -3.66 6.46 1.11
C LEU A 54 -4.93 7.14 0.59
N ILE A 55 -6.07 6.48 0.79
CA ILE A 55 -7.39 7.07 0.58
C ILE A 55 -7.93 7.51 1.95
N PHE A 56 -8.06 8.83 2.12
CA PHE A 56 -8.73 9.40 3.28
C PHE A 56 -10.24 9.48 3.01
N GLY A 57 -11.00 8.58 3.62
CA GLY A 57 -12.45 8.59 3.58
C GLY A 57 -13.02 9.33 4.80
N PHE A 58 -14.16 10.00 4.75
CA PHE A 58 -15.10 10.10 3.62
C PHE A 58 -15.22 11.54 3.14
N ALA A 59 -15.49 11.71 1.84
CA ALA A 59 -15.95 12.98 1.29
C ALA A 59 -17.48 13.05 1.37
N GLY A 60 -18.03 14.14 1.89
CA GLY A 60 -19.46 14.43 1.87
C GLY A 60 -19.83 15.27 0.65
N LEU A 61 -20.87 14.86 -0.08
CA LEU A 61 -21.42 15.66 -1.18
C LEU A 61 -22.63 16.46 -0.65
N GLY A 62 -22.49 17.78 -0.61
CA GLY A 62 -23.58 18.69 -0.24
C GLY A 62 -24.63 18.80 -1.35
N GLY A 63 -25.90 18.92 -0.95
CA GLY A 63 -27.06 18.86 -1.84
C GLY A 63 -26.99 19.75 -3.09
N SER A 64 -27.34 19.13 -4.22
CA SER A 64 -27.56 19.72 -5.55
C SER A 64 -26.57 20.82 -5.95
N LYS A 65 -25.34 20.44 -6.30
CA LYS A 65 -24.66 20.67 -7.60
C LYS A 65 -23.23 20.12 -7.49
N ILE A 66 -23.02 18.88 -7.95
CA ILE A 66 -21.71 18.49 -8.47
C ILE A 66 -21.63 19.19 -9.83
N LYS A 67 -20.98 20.36 -9.87
CA LYS A 67 -20.62 21.02 -11.14
C LYS A 67 -19.32 20.42 -11.65
#